data_AF-A0A6B3CQH9-F1
#
_entry.id   AF-A0A6B3CQH9-F1
#
_cell.length_a   1.000
_cell.length_b   1.000
_cell.length_c   1.000
_cell.angle_alpha   90.00
_cell.angle_beta   90.00
_cell.angle_gamma   90.00
#
_symmetry.space_group_name_H-M   'P 1'
#
loop_
_entity.id
_entity.type
_entity.pdbx_description
1 polymer ?
#
loop_
_entity_poly.entity_id
_entity_poly.type
_entity_poly.pdbx_seq_one_letter_code
_entity_poly.pdbx_strand_id
1 'polypeptide(L)'
;TYPAGKPWLAVNFVASADGAVEVGGLARPLSTPPDRKVLQLGSDLADVLLIGATTAMVEGFRGVHPDEHTLARRRRHGLADVPPT
;
A
#
# COMPACT_ATOMS: atom_id res chain seq x y z
N THR A 1 3.46 -18.98 -5.23
CA THR A 1 2.58 -17.84 -4.91
C THR A 1 3.04 -17.26 -3.59
N TYR A 2 3.22 -15.95 -3.54
CA TYR A 2 3.55 -15.26 -2.29
C TYR A 2 2.27 -14.72 -1.67
N PRO A 3 2.07 -14.89 -0.36
CA PRO A 3 2.70 -15.87 0.51
C PRO A 3 2.18 -17.27 0.20
N ALA A 4 2.93 -18.29 0.66
CA ALA A 4 2.50 -19.68 0.51
C ALA A 4 1.30 -19.96 1.42
N GLY A 5 0.30 -20.70 0.91
CA GLY A 5 -0.84 -21.17 1.71
C GLY A 5 -2.17 -20.53 1.30
N LYS A 6 -3.02 -20.24 2.29
CA LYS A 6 -4.36 -19.70 2.09
C LYS A 6 -4.31 -18.20 1.73
N PRO A 7 -5.36 -17.66 1.07
CA PRO A 7 -5.54 -16.22 0.97
C PRO A 7 -5.45 -15.55 2.35
N TRP A 8 -4.86 -14.37 2.38
CA TRP A 8 -4.65 -13.59 3.59
C TRP A 8 -4.96 -12.12 3.27
N LEU A 9 -5.33 -11.36 4.31
CA LEU A 9 -5.59 -9.94 4.21
C LEU A 9 -4.59 -9.21 5.10
N ALA A 10 -3.78 -8.34 4.51
CA ALA A 10 -2.96 -7.39 5.24
C ALA A 10 -3.72 -6.08 5.40
N VAL A 11 -3.62 -5.48 6.57
CA VAL A 11 -4.13 -4.16 6.87
C VAL A 11 -2.94 -3.32 7.33
N ASN A 12 -2.65 -2.23 6.61
CA ASN A 12 -1.49 -1.37 6.88
C ASN A 12 -1.93 0.09 6.97
N PHE A 13 -1.72 0.72 8.12
CA PHE A 13 -2.11 2.09 8.43
C PHE A 13 -1.08 2.73 9.35
N VAL A 14 -1.03 4.06 9.33
CA VAL A 14 -0.27 4.88 10.28
C VAL A 14 -1.24 5.51 11.28
N ALA A 15 -0.82 5.62 12.54
CA ALA A 15 -1.55 6.32 13.58
C ALA A 15 -0.59 7.10 14.49
N SER A 16 -1.07 8.17 15.10
CA SER A 16 -0.36 8.88 16.18
C SER A 16 -0.31 8.02 17.46
N ALA A 17 0.50 8.44 18.43
CA ALA A 17 0.64 7.72 19.71
C ALA A 17 -0.67 7.66 20.53
N ASP A 18 -1.56 8.64 20.35
CA ASP A 18 -2.89 8.70 20.94
C ASP A 18 -3.99 8.06 20.06
N GLY A 19 -3.62 7.48 18.91
CA GLY A 19 -4.53 6.69 18.06
C GLY A 19 -5.28 7.48 16.98
N ALA A 20 -4.94 8.74 16.75
CA ALA A 20 -5.47 9.49 15.60
C ALA A 20 -4.91 8.94 14.29
N VAL A 21 -5.77 8.88 13.26
CA VAL A 21 -5.43 8.35 11.93
C VAL A 21 -5.23 9.46 10.87
N GLU A 22 -5.47 10.71 11.26
CA GLU A 22 -5.31 11.88 10.39
C GLU A 22 -4.99 13.15 11.19
N VAL A 23 -4.37 14.12 10.53
CA VAL A 23 -4.15 15.49 11.01
C VAL A 23 -4.70 16.44 9.95
N GLY A 24 -5.74 17.19 10.31
CA GLY A 24 -6.40 18.10 9.36
C GLY A 24 -7.08 17.39 8.18
N GLY A 25 -7.64 16.19 8.41
CA GLY A 25 -8.33 15.40 7.37
C GLY A 25 -7.40 14.62 6.43
N LEU A 26 -6.10 14.59 6.70
CA LEU A 26 -5.11 13.86 5.91
C LEU A 26 -4.33 12.89 6.77
N ALA A 27 -4.07 11.69 6.26
CA ALA A 27 -3.18 10.70 6.88
C ALA A 27 -1.71 11.04 6.61
N ARG A 28 -1.41 11.68 5.47
CA ARG A 28 -0.05 12.02 5.03
C ARG A 28 0.83 12.72 6.09
N PRO A 29 0.34 13.67 6.91
CA PRO A 29 1.15 14.31 7.94
C PRO A 29 1.64 13.36 9.06
N LEU A 30 0.98 12.21 9.27
CA LEU A 30 1.42 11.20 10.23
C LEU A 30 2.52 10.29 9.66
N SER A 31 2.71 10.29 8.33
CA SER A 31 3.61 9.38 7.64
C SER A 31 5.03 9.94 7.46
N THR A 32 6.03 9.08 7.55
CA THR A 32 7.45 9.41 7.35
C THR A 32 7.99 8.82 6.04
N PRO A 33 9.14 9.28 5.52
CA PRO A 33 9.73 8.65 4.33
C PRO A 33 10.00 7.14 4.46
N PRO A 34 10.49 6.62 5.61
CA PRO A 34 10.57 5.17 5.82
C PRO A 34 9.22 4.47 5.85
N ASP A 35 8.21 5.05 6.51
CA ASP A 35 6.84 4.50 6.57
C ASP A 35 6.25 4.32 5.16
N ARG A 36 6.41 5.31 4.28
CA ARG A 36 5.95 5.21 2.88
C ARG A 36 6.60 4.07 2.10
N LYS A 37 7.85 3.71 2.41
CA LYS A 37 8.51 2.55 1.79
C LYS A 37 7.87 1.24 2.23
N VAL A 38 7.44 1.14 3.50
CA VAL A 38 6.72 -0.03 4.02
C VAL A 38 5.31 -0.09 3.42
N LEU A 39 4.61 1.04 3.33
CA LEU A 39 3.31 1.12 2.65
C LEU A 39 3.41 0.68 1.18
N GLN A 40 4.42 1.16 0.44
CA GLN A 40 4.68 0.75 -0.94
C GLN A 40 4.96 -0.75 -1.04
N LEU A 41 5.73 -1.33 -0.11
CA LEU A 41 6.01 -2.76 -0.10
C LEU A 41 4.73 -3.61 0.00
N GLY A 42 3.69 -3.12 0.68
CA GLY A 42 2.38 -3.75 0.68
C GLY A 42 1.81 -3.88 -0.74
N SER A 43 1.82 -2.78 -1.50
CA SER A 43 1.37 -2.78 -2.90
C SER A 43 2.28 -3.61 -3.83
N ASP A 44 3.60 -3.64 -3.59
CA ASP A 44 4.54 -4.47 -4.35
C ASP A 44 4.26 -5.97 -4.19
N LEU A 45 3.69 -6.39 -3.06
CA LEU A 45 3.52 -7.81 -2.71
C LEU A 45 2.07 -8.29 -2.75
N ALA A 46 1.12 -7.39 -3.01
CA ALA A 46 -0.29 -7.71 -3.10
C ALA A 46 -0.69 -8.22 -4.50
N ASP A 47 -1.52 -9.26 -4.50
CA ASP A 47 -2.30 -9.67 -5.68
C ASP A 47 -3.40 -8.66 -6.02
N VAL A 48 -4.04 -8.09 -4.98
CA VAL A 48 -5.14 -7.11 -5.07
C VAL A 48 -4.90 -6.04 -4.01
N LEU A 49 -5.05 -4.77 -4.38
CA LEU A 49 -4.94 -3.66 -3.44
C LEU A 49 -6.32 -3.07 -3.14
N LEU A 50 -6.75 -3.15 -1.88
CA LEU A 50 -7.99 -2.52 -1.44
C LEU A 50 -7.69 -1.16 -0.81
N ILE A 51 -8.40 -0.12 -1.24
CA ILE A 51 -8.28 1.23 -0.68
C ILE A 51 -9.67 1.81 -0.39
N GLY A 52 -9.80 2.47 0.76
CA GLY A 52 -11.03 3.19 1.10
C GLY A 52 -11.27 4.33 0.11
N ALA A 53 -12.46 4.38 -0.49
CA ALA A 53 -12.78 5.36 -1.54
C ALA A 53 -12.55 6.81 -1.09
N THR A 54 -13.00 7.18 0.10
CA THR A 54 -12.79 8.53 0.65
C THR A 54 -11.31 8.85 0.82
N THR A 55 -10.52 7.93 1.38
CA THR A 55 -9.07 8.09 1.53
C THR A 55 -8.39 8.24 0.18
N ALA A 56 -8.75 7.40 -0.81
CA ALA A 56 -8.21 7.47 -2.15
C ALA A 56 -8.47 8.84 -2.81
N MET A 57 -9.66 9.40 -2.61
CA MET A 57 -10.03 10.71 -3.14
C MET A 57 -9.29 11.85 -2.45
N VAL A 58 -9.29 11.86 -1.12
CA VAL A 58 -8.71 12.94 -0.30
C VAL A 58 -7.18 12.95 -0.40
N GLU A 59 -6.53 11.79 -0.44
CA GLU A 59 -5.07 11.66 -0.59
C GLU A 59 -4.61 11.75 -2.05
N GLY A 60 -5.54 11.88 -3.00
CA GLY A 60 -5.23 12.00 -4.42
C GLY A 60 -4.57 10.74 -4.98
N PHE A 61 -5.00 9.56 -4.54
CA PHE A 61 -4.55 8.28 -5.09
C PHE A 61 -4.85 8.23 -6.60
N ARG A 62 -3.87 7.76 -7.39
CA ARG A 62 -3.96 7.67 -8.86
C ARG A 62 -3.69 6.26 -9.37
N GLY A 63 -3.72 5.26 -8.50
CA GLY A 63 -3.27 3.91 -8.81
C GLY A 63 -1.78 3.71 -8.55
N VAL A 64 -1.34 2.46 -8.72
CA VAL A 64 0.05 2.04 -8.52
C VAL A 64 0.85 2.29 -9.79
N HIS A 65 1.96 3.02 -9.67
CA HIS A 65 2.88 3.33 -10.78
C HIS A 65 4.23 2.65 -10.48
N PRO A 66 4.40 1.37 -10.88
CA PRO A 66 5.57 0.58 -10.48
C PRO A 66 6.83 1.06 -11.20
N ASP A 67 7.92 1.21 -10.44
CA ASP A 67 9.26 1.40 -10.98
C ASP A 67 9.93 0.04 -11.30
N GLU A 68 11.15 0.07 -11.85
CA GLU A 68 11.90 -1.16 -12.17
C GLU A 68 12.10 -2.07 -10.96
N HIS A 69 12.27 -1.49 -9.77
CA HIS A 69 12.48 -2.25 -8.54
C HIS A 69 11.19 -2.95 -8.10
N THR A 70 10.05 -2.26 -8.14
CA THR A 70 8.73 -2.85 -7.91
C THR A 70 8.44 -3.96 -8.92
N LEU A 71 8.68 -3.72 -10.21
CA LEU A 71 8.45 -4.74 -11.27
C LEU A 71 9.31 -5.98 -11.05
N ALA A 72 10.61 -5.82 -10.78
CA ALA A 72 11.51 -6.92 -10.49
C ALA A 72 11.05 -7.74 -9.27
N ARG A 73 10.56 -7.06 -8.21
CA ARG A 73 10.00 -7.71 -7.03
C ARG A 73 8.74 -8.51 -7.35
N ARG A 74 7.78 -7.90 -8.05
CA ARG A 74 6.49 -8.51 -8.40
C ARG A 74 6.70 -9.77 -9.25
N ARG A 75 7.51 -9.67 -10.30
CA ARG A 75 7.83 -10.79 -11.20
C ARG A 75 8.55 -11.93 -10.48
N ARG A 76 9.46 -11.65 -9.54
CA ARG A 76 10.11 -12.68 -8.71
C ARG A 76 9.10 -13.51 -7.91
N HIS A 77 7.95 -12.94 -7.57
CA HIS A 77 6.87 -13.62 -6.86
C HIS A 77 5.75 -14.14 -7.77
N GLY A 78 5.87 -13.98 -9.09
CA GLY A 78 4.86 -14.38 -10.06
C GLY A 78 3.61 -13.49 -10.08
N LEU A 79 3.71 -12.26 -9.57
CA LEU A 79 2.62 -11.29 -9.54
C LEU A 79 2.53 -10.52 -10.86
N ALA A 80 1.32 -10.12 -11.25
CA ALA A 80 1.11 -9.20 -12.38
C ALA A 80 1.83 -7.87 -12.15
N ASP A 81 2.31 -7.21 -13.20
CA ASP A 81 3.11 -5.97 -13.08
C ASP A 81 2.40 -4.86 -12.29
N VAL A 82 1.07 -4.75 -12.44
CA VAL A 82 0.22 -3.80 -11.70
C VAL A 82 -0.89 -4.59 -10.98
N PRO A 83 -1.10 -4.38 -9.67
CA PRO A 83 -2.22 -4.99 -8.98
C PRO A 83 -3.53 -4.27 -9.37
N PRO A 84 -4.65 -4.99 -9.56
CA PRO A 84 -5.97 -4.36 -9.59
C PRO A 84 -6.25 -3.63 -8.25
N THR A 85 -6.88 -2.46 -8.37
CA THR A 85 -7.27 -1.55 -7.28
C THR A 85 -8.76 -1.26 -7.31
#